data_AF-A0A418F0F7-F1
#
_entry.id   AF-A0A418F0F7-F1
#
_cell.length_a   1.000
_cell.length_b   1.000
_cell.length_c   1.000
_cell.angle_alpha   90.00
_cell.angle_beta   90.00
_cell.angle_gamma   90.00
#
_symmetry.space_group_name_H-M   'P 1'
#
loop_
_entity.id
_entity.type
_entity.pdbx_description
1 polymer ?
#
loop_
_entity_poly.entity_id
_entity_poly.type
_entity_poly.pdbx_seq_one_letter_code
_entity_poly.pdbx_strand_id
1 'polypeptide(L)'
;MSLFQAREWWTVASGNAEEYTYGALSVGNVDNDPTPHDKIVVGSLNGTLRVYYPTHGEFKIDHLLMEEHLEHTILQVEVGRFVPHSSNVGIAVLHPKHLAVYCLDGVGGAGMAASYFKLTKKYEHPLGLDGEHFTAFNMTIGSFGKSPEKDHICVQSLDGRLQFFEQVSVAIHNF
;
A
#
# COMPACT_ATOMS: atom_id res chain seq x y z
N MET A 1 -34.91 -8.69 10.95
CA MET A 1 -34.56 -8.14 9.62
C MET A 1 -33.97 -6.77 9.83
N SER A 2 -32.76 -6.50 9.33
CA SER A 2 -32.17 -5.16 9.41
C SER A 2 -32.94 -4.20 8.50
N LEU A 3 -33.30 -3.03 9.02
CA LEU A 3 -33.95 -1.95 8.26
C LEU A 3 -32.99 -1.34 7.21
N PHE A 4 -31.68 -1.41 7.47
CA PHE A 4 -30.62 -0.93 6.59
C PHE A 4 -29.86 -2.12 6.01
N GLN A 5 -29.80 -2.16 4.68
CA GLN A 5 -29.01 -3.15 3.94
C GLN A 5 -27.98 -2.42 3.10
N ALA A 6 -26.74 -2.92 3.10
CA ALA A 6 -25.74 -2.47 2.15
C ALA A 6 -26.23 -2.80 0.75
N ARG A 7 -26.30 -1.80 -0.12
CA ARG A 7 -26.54 -2.01 -1.55
C ARG A 7 -25.21 -2.26 -2.22
N GLU A 8 -25.00 -3.48 -2.66
CA GLU A 8 -23.82 -3.85 -3.43
C GLU A 8 -23.86 -3.14 -4.79
N TRP A 9 -22.83 -2.37 -5.08
CA TRP A 9 -22.62 -1.72 -6.38
C TRP A 9 -21.53 -2.45 -7.18
N TRP A 10 -20.46 -2.84 -6.50
CA TRP A 10 -19.32 -3.55 -7.06
C TRP A 10 -18.75 -4.47 -6.00
N THR A 11 -18.35 -5.66 -6.43
CA THR A 11 -17.77 -6.69 -5.57
C THR A 11 -16.83 -7.54 -6.41
N VAL A 12 -15.73 -7.98 -5.82
CA VAL A 12 -14.83 -8.95 -6.43
C VAL A 12 -14.41 -9.95 -5.38
N ALA A 13 -14.49 -11.23 -5.72
CA ALA A 13 -13.83 -12.27 -4.94
C ALA A 13 -12.39 -12.38 -5.44
N SER A 14 -11.44 -12.01 -4.58
CA SER A 14 -10.03 -12.28 -4.84
C SER A 14 -9.75 -13.80 -4.84
N GLY A 15 -8.59 -14.23 -5.36
CA GLY A 15 -8.30 -15.61 -5.76
C GLY A 15 -8.62 -16.73 -4.75
N ASN A 16 -8.56 -17.98 -5.21
CA ASN A 16 -8.90 -19.15 -4.39
C ASN A 16 -8.04 -19.22 -3.11
N ALA A 17 -8.72 -19.15 -1.95
CA ALA A 17 -8.15 -19.29 -0.61
C ALA A 17 -7.09 -18.23 -0.23
N GLU A 18 -7.25 -16.99 -0.70
CA GLU A 18 -6.46 -15.87 -0.18
C GLU A 18 -6.96 -15.39 1.18
N GLU A 19 -6.01 -15.04 2.05
CA GLU A 19 -6.29 -14.47 3.37
C GLU A 19 -5.82 -13.02 3.44
N TYR A 20 -6.53 -12.23 4.24
CA TYR A 20 -6.34 -10.79 4.38
C TYR A 20 -6.32 -10.38 5.85
N THR A 21 -5.57 -9.32 6.16
CA THR A 21 -5.53 -8.70 7.49
C THR A 21 -6.44 -7.46 7.54
N TYR A 22 -6.55 -6.82 8.70
CA TYR A 22 -7.25 -5.54 8.85
C TYR A 22 -6.58 -4.39 8.08
N GLY A 23 -5.27 -4.47 7.82
CA GLY A 23 -4.48 -3.46 7.11
C GLY A 23 -4.33 -3.75 5.62
N ALA A 24 -5.02 -4.78 5.11
CA ALA A 24 -4.85 -5.26 3.75
C ALA A 24 -5.43 -4.35 2.67
N LEU A 25 -6.17 -3.30 3.02
CA LEU A 25 -6.85 -2.41 2.08
C LEU A 25 -6.49 -0.95 2.33
N SER A 26 -6.14 -0.25 1.27
CA SER A 26 -5.96 1.20 1.28
C SER A 26 -6.56 1.83 0.02
N VAL A 27 -6.94 3.10 0.09
CA VAL A 27 -7.62 3.81 -0.99
C VAL A 27 -6.92 5.14 -1.26
N GLY A 28 -6.70 5.45 -2.54
CA GLY A 28 -6.17 6.76 -2.95
C GLY A 28 -5.81 6.83 -4.43
N ASN A 29 -5.46 8.01 -4.92
CA ASN A 29 -4.98 8.25 -6.28
C ASN A 29 -3.53 7.74 -6.49
N VAL A 30 -3.33 6.42 -6.38
CA VAL A 30 -2.01 5.77 -6.34
C VAL A 30 -1.23 5.81 -7.66
N ASP A 31 -1.94 5.97 -8.77
CA ASP A 31 -1.39 6.17 -10.11
C ASP A 31 -1.06 7.64 -10.41
N ASN A 32 -1.34 8.54 -9.46
CA ASN A 32 -1.11 9.97 -9.59
C ASN A 32 -1.75 10.58 -10.85
N ASP A 33 -2.95 10.10 -11.23
CA ASP A 33 -3.72 10.64 -12.35
C ASP A 33 -3.99 12.15 -12.12
N PRO A 34 -3.73 13.04 -13.10
CA PRO A 34 -4.09 14.45 -13.02
C PRO A 34 -5.58 14.68 -12.74
N THR A 35 -6.45 13.76 -13.14
CA THR A 35 -7.86 13.72 -12.74
C THR A 35 -7.97 12.80 -11.51
N PRO A 36 -8.00 13.35 -10.29
CA PRO A 36 -7.83 12.56 -9.08
C PRO A 36 -9.05 11.67 -8.85
N HIS A 37 -8.87 10.39 -9.16
CA HIS A 37 -9.81 9.33 -8.82
C HIS A 37 -9.11 8.33 -7.91
N ASP A 38 -9.79 7.91 -6.86
CA ASP A 38 -9.22 6.94 -5.95
C ASP A 38 -9.31 5.52 -6.53
N LYS A 39 -8.28 4.74 -6.24
CA LYS A 39 -8.19 3.32 -6.56
C LYS A 39 -8.09 2.53 -5.27
N ILE A 40 -8.56 1.28 -5.33
CA ILE A 40 -8.55 0.36 -4.19
C ILE A 40 -7.27 -0.47 -4.31
N VAL A 41 -6.38 -0.35 -3.34
CA VAL A 41 -5.19 -1.18 -3.21
C VAL A 41 -5.47 -2.28 -2.20
N VAL A 42 -5.20 -3.52 -2.58
CA VAL A 42 -5.39 -4.69 -1.72
C VAL A 42 -4.12 -5.54 -1.69
N GLY A 43 -3.62 -5.87 -0.51
CA GLY A 43 -2.49 -6.77 -0.30
C GLY A 43 -2.90 -8.03 0.46
N SER A 44 -2.63 -9.20 -0.11
CA SER A 44 -2.95 -10.50 0.52
C SER A 44 -1.80 -11.05 1.37
N LEU A 45 -2.12 -11.91 2.33
CA LEU A 45 -1.13 -12.66 3.10
C LEU A 45 -0.31 -13.64 2.25
N ASN A 46 -0.83 -14.00 1.06
CA ASN A 46 -0.13 -14.82 0.08
C ASN A 46 0.92 -14.01 -0.72
N GLY A 47 1.02 -12.69 -0.51
CA GLY A 47 2.01 -11.84 -1.16
C GLY A 47 1.56 -11.22 -2.48
N THR A 48 0.29 -11.38 -2.86
CA THR A 48 -0.26 -10.74 -4.06
C THR A 48 -0.79 -9.35 -3.73
N LEU A 49 -0.29 -8.34 -4.45
CA LEU A 49 -0.75 -6.95 -4.42
C LEU A 49 -1.62 -6.68 -5.64
N ARG A 50 -2.79 -6.07 -5.44
CA ARG A 50 -3.73 -5.71 -6.50
C ARG A 50 -4.16 -4.26 -6.40
N VAL A 51 -4.40 -3.64 -7.54
CA VAL A 51 -4.98 -2.30 -7.64
C VAL A 51 -6.20 -2.35 -8.53
N TYR A 52 -7.33 -1.93 -7.98
CA TYR A 52 -8.61 -1.88 -8.69
C TYR A 52 -9.09 -0.45 -8.90
N TYR A 53 -9.73 -0.22 -10.04
CA TYR A 53 -10.47 1.00 -10.32
C TYR A 53 -11.88 0.67 -10.82
N PRO A 54 -12.85 0.52 -9.91
CA PRO A 54 -14.25 0.28 -10.26
C PRO A 54 -14.87 1.50 -10.94
N THR A 55 -15.07 1.46 -12.25
CA THR A 55 -15.65 2.61 -13.00
C THR A 55 -17.17 2.52 -13.15
N HIS A 56 -17.72 1.31 -13.06
CA HIS A 56 -19.15 1.05 -13.13
C HIS A 56 -19.50 -0.14 -12.24
N GLY A 57 -20.81 -0.40 -12.09
CA GLY A 57 -21.29 -1.52 -11.30
C GLY A 57 -20.89 -2.87 -11.90
N GLU A 58 -20.83 -3.88 -11.04
CA GLU A 58 -20.36 -5.24 -11.36
C GLU A 58 -18.87 -5.32 -11.69
N PHE A 59 -18.22 -6.43 -11.32
CA PHE A 59 -16.80 -6.61 -11.62
C PHE A 59 -16.58 -6.94 -13.10
N LYS A 60 -15.53 -6.35 -13.66
CA LYS A 60 -15.01 -6.64 -14.99
C LYS A 60 -13.48 -6.65 -14.92
N ILE A 61 -12.85 -7.37 -15.84
CA ILE A 61 -11.40 -7.60 -15.81
C ILE A 61 -10.62 -6.29 -15.97
N ASP A 62 -11.15 -5.33 -16.72
CA ASP A 62 -10.57 -3.99 -16.87
C ASP A 62 -10.61 -3.14 -15.60
N HIS A 63 -11.39 -3.52 -14.58
CA HIS A 63 -11.32 -2.91 -13.26
C HIS A 63 -10.05 -3.30 -12.50
N LEU A 64 -9.35 -4.38 -12.87
CA LEU A 64 -8.06 -4.76 -12.31
C LEU A 64 -6.94 -4.06 -13.09
N LEU A 65 -6.38 -3.00 -12.52
CA LEU A 65 -5.34 -2.20 -13.17
C LEU A 65 -3.97 -2.88 -13.13
N MET A 66 -3.68 -3.56 -12.03
CA MET A 66 -2.41 -4.24 -11.78
C MET A 66 -2.61 -5.38 -10.79
N GLU A 67 -1.93 -6.49 -11.04
CA GLU A 67 -1.74 -7.61 -10.11
C GLU A 67 -0.29 -8.06 -10.16
N GLU A 68 0.38 -8.09 -9.01
CA GLU A 68 1.78 -8.51 -8.91
C GLU A 68 2.01 -9.33 -7.64
N HIS A 69 2.80 -10.39 -7.75
CA HIS A 69 3.17 -11.26 -6.63
C HIS A 69 4.55 -10.83 -6.10
N LEU A 70 4.58 -10.32 -4.88
CA LEU A 70 5.78 -9.74 -4.24
C LEU A 70 6.61 -10.77 -3.43
N GLU A 71 6.37 -12.07 -3.63
CA GLU A 71 7.06 -13.21 -2.99
C GLU A 71 6.94 -13.31 -1.46
N HIS A 72 6.48 -12.26 -0.78
CA HIS A 72 6.40 -12.15 0.66
C HIS A 72 5.00 -11.74 1.12
N THR A 73 4.58 -12.29 2.26
CA THR A 73 3.33 -11.93 2.95
C THR A 73 3.17 -10.43 3.12
N ILE A 74 2.02 -9.88 2.74
CA ILE A 74 1.68 -8.47 2.94
C ILE A 74 0.83 -8.34 4.20
N LEU A 75 1.39 -7.69 5.22
CA LEU A 75 0.70 -7.47 6.50
C LEU A 75 -0.21 -6.24 6.46
N GLN A 76 0.23 -5.18 5.79
CA GLN A 76 -0.50 -3.92 5.67
C GLN A 76 -0.06 -3.17 4.41
N VAL A 77 -1.00 -2.46 3.79
CA VAL A 77 -0.75 -1.51 2.70
C VAL A 77 -1.21 -0.13 3.10
N GLU A 78 -0.44 0.89 2.75
CA GLU A 78 -0.79 2.29 2.98
C GLU A 78 -0.48 3.13 1.75
N VAL A 79 -1.24 4.20 1.56
CA VAL A 79 -1.12 5.11 0.42
C VAL A 79 -0.78 6.50 0.93
N GLY A 80 0.36 7.05 0.52
CA GLY A 80 0.86 8.33 1.05
C GLY A 80 2.10 8.87 0.33
N ARG A 81 2.58 10.05 0.76
CA ARG A 81 3.71 10.78 0.15
C ARG A 81 5.06 10.31 0.67
N PHE A 82 5.35 9.04 0.41
CA PHE A 82 6.57 8.37 0.88
C PHE A 82 7.79 8.59 -0.05
N VAL A 83 7.57 9.13 -1.25
CA VAL A 83 8.58 9.23 -2.30
C VAL A 83 9.49 10.45 -2.06
N PRO A 84 10.83 10.26 -2.01
CA PRO A 84 11.78 11.36 -1.89
C PRO A 84 11.68 12.32 -3.06
N HIS A 85 11.83 13.62 -2.78
CA HIS A 85 11.87 14.69 -3.80
C HIS A 85 10.68 14.73 -4.77
N SER A 86 9.58 14.05 -4.48
CA SER A 86 8.36 14.05 -5.30
C SER A 86 7.12 14.34 -4.45
N SER A 87 6.14 15.05 -4.99
CA SER A 87 4.82 15.17 -4.37
C SER A 87 3.90 13.99 -4.68
N ASN A 88 4.38 13.03 -5.48
CA ASN A 88 3.61 11.85 -5.84
C ASN A 88 3.37 10.97 -4.62
N VAL A 89 2.20 10.35 -4.65
CA VAL A 89 1.79 9.32 -3.72
C VAL A 89 2.41 7.99 -4.15
N GLY A 90 2.85 7.20 -3.18
CA GLY A 90 3.32 5.84 -3.33
C GLY A 90 2.53 4.87 -2.48
N ILE A 91 2.79 3.58 -2.69
CA ILE A 91 2.22 2.47 -1.95
C ILE A 91 3.29 1.95 -1.01
N ALA A 92 3.09 2.08 0.29
CA ALA A 92 3.90 1.40 1.30
C ALA A 92 3.32 0.01 1.54
N VAL A 93 4.17 -1.01 1.47
CA VAL A 93 3.83 -2.42 1.69
C VAL A 93 4.67 -2.92 2.85
N LEU A 94 3.99 -3.29 3.94
CA LEU A 94 4.62 -3.85 5.12
C LEU A 94 4.67 -5.37 5.02
N HIS A 95 5.87 -5.92 5.08
CA HIS A 95 6.11 -7.35 5.21
C HIS A 95 6.62 -7.66 6.63
N PRO A 96 6.65 -8.94 7.07
CA PRO A 96 7.08 -9.28 8.41
C PRO A 96 8.49 -8.82 8.78
N LYS A 97 9.39 -8.73 7.79
CA LYS A 97 10.84 -8.46 8.00
C LYS A 97 11.38 -7.28 7.20
N HIS A 98 10.55 -6.62 6.38
CA HIS A 98 10.97 -5.43 5.66
C HIS A 98 9.76 -4.55 5.32
N LEU A 99 10.01 -3.27 5.10
CA LEU A 99 9.05 -2.31 4.58
C LEU A 99 9.51 -1.91 3.17
N ALA A 100 8.62 -1.96 2.19
CA ALA A 100 8.94 -1.55 0.82
C ALA A 100 7.99 -0.46 0.34
N VAL A 101 8.52 0.50 -0.42
CA VAL A 101 7.72 1.57 -1.01
C VAL A 101 7.79 1.48 -2.53
N TYR A 102 6.63 1.50 -3.16
CA TYR A 102 6.46 1.38 -4.59
C TYR A 102 5.74 2.60 -5.17
N CYS A 103 5.96 2.87 -6.46
CA CYS A 103 5.09 3.74 -7.25
C CYS A 103 4.38 2.93 -8.32
N LEU A 104 3.13 3.30 -8.58
CA LEU A 104 2.36 2.79 -9.69
C LEU A 104 2.37 3.83 -10.81
N ASP A 105 2.95 3.50 -11.95
CA ASP A 105 3.07 4.41 -13.09
C ASP A 105 2.26 3.86 -14.28
N GLY A 106 1.41 4.69 -14.88
CA GLY A 106 0.73 4.38 -16.14
C GLY A 106 1.70 4.47 -17.32
N VAL A 107 1.78 3.43 -18.15
CA VAL A 107 2.62 3.40 -19.34
C VAL A 107 1.76 3.61 -20.59
N GLY A 108 2.19 4.51 -21.48
CA GLY A 108 1.48 4.81 -22.73
C GLY A 108 0.31 5.78 -22.58
N GLY A 109 0.11 6.36 -21.39
CA GLY A 109 -0.95 7.32 -21.09
C GLY A 109 -1.06 7.53 -19.57
N ALA A 110 -2.10 8.24 -19.13
CA ALA A 110 -2.44 8.41 -17.72
C ALA A 110 -3.86 7.89 -17.46
N GLY A 111 -4.11 7.41 -16.24
CA GLY A 111 -5.42 6.88 -15.85
C GLY A 111 -5.92 5.79 -16.78
N MET A 112 -7.18 5.90 -17.20
CA MET A 112 -7.81 4.94 -18.14
C MET A 112 -7.24 4.98 -19.56
N ALA A 113 -6.45 6.00 -19.91
CA ALA A 113 -5.75 6.04 -21.20
C ALA A 113 -4.39 5.31 -21.15
N ALA A 114 -3.95 4.85 -19.97
CA ALA A 114 -2.74 4.05 -19.86
C ALA A 114 -2.94 2.66 -20.49
N SER A 115 -1.94 2.19 -21.23
CA SER A 115 -1.95 0.86 -21.85
C SER A 115 -1.82 -0.24 -20.80
N TYR A 116 -1.03 -0.01 -19.76
CA TYR A 116 -0.87 -0.87 -18.59
C TYR A 116 -0.27 -0.05 -17.44
N PHE A 117 -0.38 -0.59 -16.22
CA PHE A 117 0.26 -0.01 -15.04
C PHE A 117 1.49 -0.82 -14.65
N LYS A 118 2.58 -0.12 -14.33
CA LYS A 118 3.84 -0.71 -13.88
C LYS A 118 4.08 -0.36 -12.43
N LEU A 119 4.27 -1.37 -11.59
CA LEU A 119 4.74 -1.19 -10.22
C LEU A 119 6.26 -1.08 -10.22
N THR A 120 6.81 -0.05 -9.56
CA THR A 120 8.26 0.16 -9.45
C THR A 120 8.65 0.34 -8.00
N LYS A 121 9.48 -0.56 -7.46
CA LYS A 121 10.08 -0.42 -6.13
C LYS A 121 10.99 0.81 -6.10
N LYS A 122 10.77 1.72 -5.14
CA LYS A 122 11.60 2.93 -4.94
C LYS A 122 12.69 2.69 -3.92
N TYR A 123 12.32 2.12 -2.78
CA TYR A 123 13.26 1.72 -1.73
C TYR A 123 12.63 0.64 -0.87
N GLU A 124 13.49 -0.04 -0.11
CA GLU A 124 13.10 -1.00 0.91
C GLU A 124 13.97 -0.81 2.15
N HIS A 125 13.39 -1.11 3.30
CA HIS A 125 14.05 -1.10 4.60
C HIS A 125 13.95 -2.48 5.22
N PRO A 126 15.06 -3.18 5.46
CA PRO A 126 15.03 -4.32 6.37
C PRO A 126 14.59 -3.84 7.76
N LEU A 127 13.75 -4.63 8.41
CA LEU A 127 13.32 -4.35 9.77
C LEU A 127 14.26 -5.00 10.78
N GLY A 128 14.62 -4.23 11.81
CA GLY A 128 15.66 -4.61 12.75
C GLY A 128 17.01 -4.03 12.37
N LEU A 129 17.82 -3.71 13.37
CA LEU A 129 19.17 -3.15 13.21
C LEU A 129 20.18 -4.20 13.64
N ASP A 130 21.31 -4.28 12.92
CA ASP A 130 22.50 -5.01 13.37
C ASP A 130 22.26 -6.46 13.83
N GLY A 131 21.28 -7.15 13.21
CA GLY A 131 20.94 -8.53 13.54
C GLY A 131 19.90 -8.71 14.66
N GLU A 132 19.38 -7.62 15.23
CA GLU A 132 18.30 -7.67 16.22
C GLU A 132 16.99 -8.17 15.61
N HIS A 133 16.28 -9.01 16.37
CA HIS A 133 15.01 -9.54 15.93
C HIS A 133 13.91 -8.47 15.97
N PHE A 134 13.44 -8.06 14.79
CA PHE A 134 12.24 -7.24 14.65
C PHE A 134 11.28 -7.96 13.68
N THR A 135 10.08 -8.29 14.15
CA THR A 135 9.00 -8.78 13.29
C THR A 135 7.87 -7.77 13.35
N ALA A 136 7.53 -7.17 12.22
CA ALA A 136 6.44 -6.22 12.13
C ALA A 136 5.10 -6.84 12.55
N PHE A 137 4.31 -6.05 13.25
CA PHE A 137 2.89 -6.29 13.46
C PHE A 137 2.05 -5.39 12.55
N ASN A 138 2.32 -4.09 12.56
CA ASN A 138 1.59 -3.08 11.77
C ASN A 138 2.42 -1.82 11.53
N MET A 139 1.84 -0.87 10.80
CA MET A 139 2.40 0.47 10.63
C MET A 139 1.33 1.55 10.71
N THR A 140 1.78 2.78 10.88
CA THR A 140 0.98 3.99 10.71
C THR A 140 1.78 5.04 9.99
N ILE A 141 1.08 5.97 9.33
CA ILE A 141 1.68 6.99 8.48
C ILE A 141 1.25 8.39 8.92
N GLY A 142 2.10 9.38 8.63
CA GLY A 142 1.71 10.78 8.71
C GLY A 142 2.89 11.73 8.78
N SER A 143 2.58 13.02 8.83
CA SER A 143 3.56 14.11 8.93
C SER A 143 4.14 14.27 10.34
N PHE A 144 4.82 13.24 10.85
CA PHE A 144 5.52 13.28 12.12
C PHE A 144 6.51 14.45 12.16
N GLY A 145 6.66 15.10 13.32
CA GLY A 145 7.63 16.20 13.48
C GLY A 145 7.32 17.50 12.73
N LYS A 146 6.09 17.69 12.19
CA LYS A 146 5.66 18.87 11.41
C LYS A 146 6.31 18.98 10.02
N SER A 147 6.37 17.87 9.30
CA SER A 147 6.75 17.83 7.88
C SER A 147 5.50 17.72 6.99
N PRO A 148 4.77 18.83 6.70
CA PRO A 148 3.45 18.76 6.07
C PRO A 148 3.47 18.26 4.62
N GLU A 149 4.64 18.26 3.99
CA GLU A 149 4.77 17.87 2.59
C GLU A 149 4.95 16.37 2.40
N LYS A 150 5.31 15.64 3.48
CA LYS A 150 5.73 14.23 3.43
C LYS A 150 5.03 13.40 4.48
N ASP A 151 4.82 12.14 4.13
CA ASP A 151 4.37 11.12 5.07
C ASP A 151 5.56 10.30 5.52
N HIS A 152 5.73 10.22 6.84
CA HIS A 152 6.69 9.34 7.50
C HIS A 152 5.96 8.06 7.95
N ILE A 153 6.72 6.98 8.10
CA ILE A 153 6.17 5.66 8.44
C ILE A 153 6.70 5.26 9.82
N CYS A 154 5.81 4.82 10.71
CA CYS A 154 6.18 4.19 11.97
C CYS A 154 5.72 2.74 11.93
N VAL A 155 6.64 1.81 12.15
CA VAL A 155 6.36 0.37 12.20
C VAL A 155 6.42 -0.08 13.66
N GLN A 156 5.39 -0.78 14.11
CA GLN A 156 5.35 -1.45 15.40
C GLN A 156 5.71 -2.93 15.24
N SER A 157 6.60 -3.45 16.07
CA SER A 157 6.90 -4.88 16.12
C SER A 157 5.91 -5.65 17.01
N LEU A 158 5.92 -6.99 16.86
CA LEU A 158 5.17 -7.90 17.73
C LEU A 158 5.57 -7.81 19.22
N ASP A 159 6.81 -7.40 19.52
CA ASP A 159 7.31 -7.20 20.88
C ASP A 159 7.18 -5.75 21.38
N GLY A 160 6.48 -4.88 20.62
CA GLY A 160 6.10 -3.54 21.05
C GLY A 160 7.13 -2.43 20.78
N ARG A 161 8.22 -2.73 20.08
CA ARG A 161 9.22 -1.73 19.65
C ARG A 161 8.66 -0.88 18.50
N LEU A 162 9.11 0.37 18.41
CA LEU A 162 8.74 1.30 17.33
C LEU A 162 9.97 1.71 16.51
N GLN A 163 9.84 1.60 15.18
CA GLN A 163 10.84 2.07 14.21
C GLN A 163 10.24 3.14 13.30
N PHE A 164 10.91 4.29 13.23
CA PHE A 164 10.49 5.43 12.41
C PHE A 164 11.33 5.56 11.14
N PHE A 165 10.66 5.71 10.01
CA PHE A 165 11.26 5.86 8.68
C PHE A 165 10.91 7.23 8.10
N GLU A 166 11.96 8.01 7.85
CA GLU A 166 11.94 9.25 7.09
C GLU A 166 12.33 8.96 5.64
N GLN A 167 11.38 8.43 4.87
CA GLN A 167 11.60 8.01 3.48
C GLN A 167 12.73 6.99 3.35
N VAL A 168 13.86 7.34 2.71
CA VAL A 168 15.03 6.46 2.54
C VAL A 168 15.91 6.42 3.79
N SER A 169 15.63 7.26 4.78
CA SER A 169 16.40 7.31 6.02
C SER A 169 15.64 6.67 7.18
N VAL A 170 16.35 5.93 8.02
CA VAL A 170 15.84 5.45 9.30
C VAL A 170 16.12 6.55 10.34
N ALA A 171 15.08 7.05 11.00
CA ALA A 171 15.19 8.23 11.85
C ALA A 171 15.50 7.87 13.31
N ILE A 172 14.66 7.07 13.97
CA ILE A 172 14.74 6.82 15.42
C ILE A 172 14.21 5.42 15.75
N HIS A 173 14.86 4.80 16.74
CA HIS A 173 14.39 3.60 17.43
C HIS A 173 14.13 3.95 18.90
N ASN A 174 12.92 3.70 19.41
CA ASN A 174 12.64 3.79 20.84
C ASN A 174 12.37 2.38 21.39
N PHE A 175 12.99 2.09 22.54
CA PHE A 175 12.93 0.81 23.24
C PHE A 175 11.54 0.52 23.80
#